data_AF-U6DTG7-F1
#
_entry.id   AF-U6DTG7-F1
#
_cell.length_a   1.000
_cell.length_b   1.000
_cell.length_c   1.000
_cell.angle_alpha   90.00
_cell.angle_beta   90.00
_cell.angle_gamma   90.00
#
_symmetry.space_group_name_H-M   'P 1'
#
loop_
_entity.id
_entity.type
_entity.pdbx_description
1 polymer ?
#
loop_
_entity_poly.entity_id
_entity_poly.type
_entity_poly.pdbx_seq_one_letter_code
_entity_poly.pdbx_strand_id
1 'polypeptide(L)'
;VQCGPDVGRPDRGRLGFQVWLKNGVILSKLVNSLYPDGSKPVKVPDNPPSMVFKQMEQVAQFLKAAEDYGVTKTDMFQTVDLFEGKDLAAVQRTLMALGSLAVTKNDGHYRGDPSWFMKKAQEHKREFTESQLQEGKHVIGLQMGSNRGA
;
A
#
# COMPACT_ATOMS: atom_id res chain seq x y z
N VAL A 1 -0.95 4.79 -17.88
CA VAL A 1 -0.24 3.76 -17.08
C VAL A 1 0.36 4.45 -15.88
N GLN A 2 0.21 3.91 -14.66
CA GLN A 2 0.53 4.59 -13.39
C GLN A 2 1.91 5.29 -13.38
N CYS A 3 2.95 4.63 -13.92
CA CYS A 3 4.33 5.12 -13.90
C CYS A 3 4.82 5.72 -15.23
N GLY A 4 3.93 6.00 -16.19
CA GLY A 4 4.32 6.47 -17.53
C GLY A 4 4.69 5.34 -18.51
N PRO A 5 4.99 5.66 -19.78
CA PRO A 5 5.34 4.68 -20.81
C PRO A 5 6.81 4.22 -20.78
N ASP A 6 7.69 4.99 -20.13
CA ASP A 6 9.15 4.80 -20.06
C ASP A 6 9.56 3.56 -19.24
N VAL A 7 8.67 3.05 -18.39
CA VAL A 7 8.95 1.86 -17.58
C VAL A 7 8.93 0.57 -18.39
N GLY A 8 8.36 0.55 -19.60
CA GLY A 8 8.27 -0.66 -20.41
C GLY A 8 7.38 -1.76 -19.80
N ARG A 9 7.65 -3.01 -20.15
CA ARG A 9 6.97 -4.21 -19.64
C ARG A 9 8.00 -5.29 -19.32
N PRO A 10 7.74 -6.18 -18.35
CA PRO A 10 8.64 -7.29 -18.09
C PRO A 10 8.71 -8.24 -19.29
N ASP A 11 9.89 -8.81 -19.52
CA ASP A 11 10.07 -9.84 -20.54
C ASP A 11 9.22 -11.07 -20.24
N ARG A 12 8.91 -11.84 -21.29
CA ARG A 12 8.21 -13.12 -21.14
C ARG A 12 9.09 -14.12 -20.39
N GLY A 13 8.46 -14.99 -19.62
CA GLY A 13 9.12 -16.09 -18.92
C GLY A 13 9.28 -15.83 -17.41
N ARG A 14 9.89 -16.79 -16.72
CA ARG A 14 9.90 -16.85 -15.25
C ARG A 14 10.65 -15.70 -14.57
N LEU A 15 11.69 -15.17 -15.22
CA LEU A 15 12.59 -14.18 -14.63
C LEU A 15 12.36 -12.75 -15.12
N GLY A 16 11.56 -12.53 -16.16
CA GLY A 16 11.38 -11.19 -16.75
C GLY A 16 10.80 -10.20 -15.74
N PHE A 17 9.86 -10.65 -14.91
CA PHE A 17 9.31 -9.85 -13.80
C PHE A 17 10.38 -9.43 -12.78
N GLN A 18 11.28 -10.34 -12.42
CA GLN A 18 12.38 -10.05 -11.51
C GLN A 18 13.34 -9.03 -12.12
N VAL A 19 13.86 -9.30 -13.32
CA VAL A 19 14.84 -8.45 -13.99
C VAL A 19 14.33 -7.02 -14.13
N TRP A 20 13.05 -6.88 -14.47
CA TRP A 20 12.38 -5.59 -14.64
C TRP A 20 12.37 -4.74 -13.35
N LEU A 21 12.16 -5.36 -12.20
CA LEU A 21 12.04 -4.65 -10.91
C LEU A 21 13.35 -4.60 -10.10
N LYS A 22 14.32 -5.47 -10.41
CA LYS A 22 15.50 -5.76 -9.58
C LYS A 22 16.35 -4.55 -9.20
N ASN A 23 16.45 -3.55 -10.08
CA ASN A 23 17.24 -2.34 -9.81
C ASN A 23 16.52 -1.31 -8.91
N GLY A 24 15.26 -1.55 -8.55
CA GLY A 24 14.46 -0.72 -7.65
C GLY A 24 13.88 0.57 -8.27
N VAL A 25 14.33 1.01 -9.44
CA VAL A 25 13.92 2.29 -10.06
C VAL A 25 12.41 2.32 -10.33
N ILE A 26 11.88 1.24 -10.90
CA ILE A 26 10.45 1.15 -11.23
C ILE A 26 9.60 1.12 -9.97
N LEU A 27 10.07 0.43 -8.92
CA LEU A 27 9.40 0.40 -7.63
C LEU A 27 9.34 1.80 -7.00
N SER A 28 10.42 2.55 -7.05
CA SER A 28 10.46 3.93 -6.57
C SER A 28 9.56 4.86 -7.37
N LYS A 29 9.54 4.73 -8.72
CA LYS A 29 8.59 5.45 -9.57
C LYS A 29 7.14 5.10 -9.23
N LEU A 30 6.86 3.82 -8.97
CA LEU A 30 5.54 3.35 -8.58
C LEU A 30 5.07 3.98 -7.28
N VAL A 31 5.82 3.86 -6.19
CA VAL A 31 5.37 4.43 -4.91
C VAL A 31 5.25 5.95 -5.00
N ASN A 32 6.20 6.64 -5.63
CA ASN A 32 6.15 8.09 -5.81
C ASN A 32 4.95 8.57 -6.62
N SER A 33 4.48 7.78 -7.58
CA SER A 33 3.30 8.13 -8.38
C SER A 33 1.99 8.15 -7.56
N LEU A 34 2.01 7.55 -6.37
CA LEU A 34 0.89 7.55 -5.42
C LEU A 34 0.92 8.76 -4.48
N TYR A 35 1.87 9.67 -4.66
CA TYR A 35 2.01 10.90 -3.89
C TYR A 35 1.93 12.13 -4.81
N PRO A 36 1.51 13.28 -4.28
CA PRO A 36 1.68 14.57 -4.95
C PRO A 36 3.14 14.84 -5.34
N ASP A 37 3.36 15.65 -6.38
CA ASP A 37 4.71 15.89 -6.92
C ASP A 37 5.72 16.45 -5.90
N GLY A 38 5.27 17.17 -4.88
CA GLY A 38 6.09 17.76 -3.82
C GLY A 38 6.33 16.89 -2.58
N SER A 39 5.74 15.69 -2.50
CA SER A 39 5.82 14.82 -1.31
C SER A 39 6.27 13.39 -1.63
N LYS A 40 6.98 13.23 -2.75
CA LYS A 40 7.54 11.94 -3.20
C LYS A 40 8.52 11.39 -2.15
N PRO A 41 8.28 10.20 -1.58
CA PRO A 41 9.08 9.67 -0.47
C PRO A 41 10.45 9.14 -0.89
N VAL A 42 10.64 8.77 -2.16
CA VAL A 42 11.87 8.11 -2.63
C VAL A 42 12.57 8.93 -3.70
N LYS A 43 13.88 9.14 -3.58
CA LYS A 43 14.67 9.74 -4.66
C LYS A 43 14.88 8.72 -5.77
N VAL A 44 14.47 9.06 -6.98
CA VAL A 44 14.75 8.24 -8.18
C VAL A 44 16.07 8.71 -8.79
N PRO A 45 17.05 7.83 -8.98
CA PRO A 45 18.31 8.20 -9.62
C PRO A 45 18.12 8.47 -11.13
N ASP A 46 18.89 9.40 -11.68
CA ASP A 46 18.83 9.76 -13.10
C ASP A 46 19.20 8.59 -14.01
N ASN A 47 20.15 7.76 -13.55
CA ASN A 47 20.58 6.55 -14.22
C ASN A 47 20.29 5.32 -13.35
N PRO A 48 19.89 4.18 -13.96
CA PRO A 48 19.71 2.94 -13.22
C PRO A 48 20.99 2.55 -12.44
N PRO A 49 20.87 2.18 -11.16
CA PRO A 49 22.05 1.82 -10.37
C PRO A 49 22.70 0.54 -10.92
N SER A 50 24.01 0.60 -11.19
CA SER A 50 24.80 -0.56 -11.64
C SER A 50 25.37 -1.37 -10.49
N MET A 51 25.71 -0.72 -9.37
CA MET A 51 26.28 -1.38 -8.20
C MET A 51 25.19 -2.09 -7.38
N VAL A 52 25.46 -3.35 -7.01
CA VAL A 52 24.53 -4.22 -6.26
C VAL A 52 23.99 -3.55 -5.00
N PHE A 53 24.86 -2.95 -4.19
CA PHE A 53 24.42 -2.29 -2.95
C PHE A 53 23.45 -1.13 -3.21
N LYS A 54 23.64 -0.36 -4.29
CA LYS A 54 22.72 0.72 -4.67
C LYS A 54 21.37 0.20 -5.16
N GLN A 55 21.36 -0.92 -5.88
CA GLN A 55 20.11 -1.58 -6.27
C GLN A 55 19.33 -2.06 -5.05
N MET A 56 20.02 -2.73 -4.11
CA MET A 56 19.42 -3.20 -2.86
C MET A 56 18.93 -2.04 -1.98
N GLU A 57 19.69 -0.95 -1.89
CA GLU A 57 19.29 0.27 -1.20
C GLU A 57 18.03 0.89 -1.83
N GLN A 58 17.96 0.96 -3.16
CA GLN A 58 16.79 1.49 -3.87
C GLN A 58 15.53 0.67 -3.58
N VAL A 59 15.66 -0.67 -3.55
CA VAL A 59 14.57 -1.56 -3.17
C VAL A 59 14.17 -1.34 -1.70
N ALA A 60 15.13 -1.18 -0.80
CA ALA A 60 14.86 -0.90 0.61
C ALA A 60 14.13 0.43 0.83
N GLN A 61 14.47 1.49 0.08
CA GLN A 61 13.76 2.77 0.11
C GLN A 61 12.31 2.64 -0.35
N PHE A 62 12.06 1.85 -1.40
CA PHE A 62 10.68 1.50 -1.80
C PHE A 62 9.94 0.78 -0.67
N LEU A 63 10.57 -0.22 -0.04
CA LEU A 63 9.93 -0.99 1.02
C LEU A 63 9.55 -0.08 2.20
N LYS A 64 10.43 0.85 2.57
CA LYS A 64 10.12 1.84 3.61
C LYS A 64 8.94 2.73 3.24
N ALA A 65 8.93 3.26 2.02
CA ALA A 65 7.83 4.08 1.53
C ALA A 65 6.50 3.31 1.41
N ALA A 66 6.54 2.02 1.08
CA ALA A 66 5.36 1.17 1.03
C ALA A 66 4.78 0.90 2.44
N GLU A 67 5.65 0.67 3.43
CA GLU A 67 5.25 0.58 4.84
C GLU A 67 4.60 1.90 5.29
N ASP A 68 5.24 3.04 5.02
CA ASP A 68 4.71 4.36 5.39
C ASP A 68 3.40 4.70 4.65
N TYR A 69 3.20 4.15 3.45
CA TYR A 69 1.92 4.24 2.74
C TYR A 69 0.82 3.41 3.38
N GLY A 70 1.16 2.44 4.23
CA GLY A 70 0.23 1.61 5.00
C GLY A 70 0.26 0.11 4.67
N VAL A 71 1.23 -0.38 3.89
CA VAL A 71 1.39 -1.81 3.65
C VAL A 71 1.81 -2.49 4.96
N THR A 72 1.10 -3.55 5.35
CA THR A 72 1.39 -4.29 6.57
C THR A 72 2.66 -5.09 6.42
N LYS A 73 3.45 -5.21 7.50
CA LYS A 73 4.71 -5.98 7.50
C LYS A 73 4.55 -7.44 7.06
N THR A 74 3.38 -8.04 7.28
CA THR A 74 3.06 -9.41 6.83
C THR A 74 2.99 -9.53 5.31
N ASP A 75 2.62 -8.44 4.63
CA ASP A 75 2.48 -8.39 3.18
C ASP A 75 3.76 -7.86 2.51
N MET A 76 4.78 -7.50 3.30
CA MET A 76 6.05 -6.95 2.82
C MET A 76 7.04 -8.04 2.44
N PHE A 77 7.64 -7.91 1.25
CA PHE A 77 8.79 -8.71 0.85
C PHE A 77 10.10 -8.18 1.45
N GLN A 78 11.13 -9.01 1.48
CA GLN A 78 12.51 -8.64 1.84
C GLN A 78 13.36 -8.45 0.59
N THR A 79 14.37 -7.56 0.63
CA THR A 79 15.19 -7.24 -0.55
C THR A 79 15.73 -8.46 -1.30
N VAL A 80 16.10 -9.54 -0.62
CA VAL A 80 16.57 -10.79 -1.22
C VAL A 80 15.51 -11.53 -2.04
N ASP A 81 14.22 -11.39 -1.69
CA ASP A 81 13.10 -12.01 -2.39
C ASP A 81 13.01 -11.54 -3.84
N LEU A 82 13.26 -10.26 -4.05
CA LEU A 82 13.37 -9.67 -5.38
C LEU A 82 14.78 -9.81 -5.96
N PHE A 83 15.80 -9.42 -5.21
CA PHE A 83 17.14 -9.29 -5.76
C PHE A 83 17.74 -10.64 -6.17
N GLU A 84 17.60 -11.65 -5.33
CA GLU A 84 18.04 -13.02 -5.61
C GLU A 84 16.91 -13.90 -6.15
N GLY A 85 15.66 -13.42 -6.12
CA GLY A 85 14.50 -14.15 -6.64
C GLY A 85 14.04 -15.27 -5.69
N LYS A 86 14.24 -15.11 -4.38
CA LYS A 86 13.89 -16.13 -3.37
C LYS A 86 12.37 -16.34 -3.24
N ASP A 87 11.59 -15.25 -3.24
CA ASP A 87 10.12 -15.30 -3.19
C ASP A 87 9.49 -14.16 -4.01
N LEU A 88 9.37 -14.37 -5.33
CA LEU A 88 8.67 -13.42 -6.20
C LEU A 88 7.17 -13.32 -5.92
N ALA A 89 6.58 -14.32 -5.23
CA ALA A 89 5.19 -14.24 -4.81
C ALA A 89 5.02 -13.24 -3.67
N ALA A 90 5.99 -13.11 -2.75
CA ALA A 90 6.01 -12.03 -1.76
C ALA A 90 6.03 -10.66 -2.44
N VAL A 91 6.88 -10.48 -3.46
CA VAL A 91 6.94 -9.23 -4.24
C VAL A 91 5.58 -8.89 -4.85
N GLN A 92 4.94 -9.87 -5.47
CA GLN A 92 3.59 -9.69 -6.02
C GLN A 92 2.56 -9.34 -4.93
N ARG A 93 2.58 -10.03 -3.79
CA ARG A 93 1.67 -9.75 -2.65
C ARG A 93 1.82 -8.31 -2.17
N THR A 94 3.05 -7.82 -1.98
CA THR A 94 3.31 -6.43 -1.56
C THR A 94 2.73 -5.43 -2.56
N LEU A 95 2.95 -5.65 -3.87
CA LEU A 95 2.42 -4.76 -4.91
C LEU A 95 0.89 -4.78 -4.96
N MET A 96 0.26 -5.94 -4.77
CA MET A 96 -1.19 -6.06 -4.71
C MET A 96 -1.77 -5.36 -3.47
N ALA A 97 -1.11 -5.48 -2.32
CA ALA A 97 -1.49 -4.79 -1.09
C ALA A 97 -1.37 -3.27 -1.23
N LEU A 98 -0.28 -2.78 -1.84
CA LEU A 98 -0.07 -1.37 -2.14
C LEU A 98 -1.14 -0.81 -3.09
N GLY A 99 -1.45 -1.52 -4.18
CA GLY A 99 -2.50 -1.11 -5.12
C GLY A 99 -3.89 -1.07 -4.48
N SER A 100 -4.21 -2.06 -3.65
CA SER A 100 -5.47 -2.09 -2.88
C SER A 100 -5.58 -0.90 -1.94
N LEU A 101 -4.50 -0.54 -1.24
CA LEU A 101 -4.45 0.66 -0.40
C LEU A 101 -4.64 1.94 -1.22
N ALA A 102 -3.99 2.04 -2.38
CA ALA A 102 -4.09 3.22 -3.24
C ALA A 102 -5.53 3.45 -3.75
N VAL A 103 -6.20 2.38 -4.20
CA VAL A 103 -7.62 2.42 -4.60
C VAL A 103 -8.53 2.72 -3.41
N THR A 104 -8.17 2.24 -2.21
CA THR A 104 -8.95 2.48 -1.00
C THR A 104 -8.85 3.94 -0.54
N LYS A 105 -7.65 4.52 -0.55
CA LYS A 105 -7.43 5.93 -0.18
C LYS A 105 -8.19 6.88 -1.10
N ASN A 106 -8.30 6.54 -2.39
CA ASN A 106 -9.10 7.28 -3.38
C ASN A 106 -8.79 8.80 -3.40
N ASP A 107 -7.51 9.16 -3.27
CA ASP A 107 -7.01 10.53 -3.18
C ASP A 107 -6.66 11.15 -4.56
N GLY A 108 -6.99 10.45 -5.65
CA GLY A 108 -6.77 10.90 -7.03
C GLY A 108 -5.38 10.58 -7.62
N HIS A 109 -4.45 9.99 -6.86
CA HIS A 109 -3.09 9.70 -7.36
C HIS A 109 -2.99 8.35 -8.09
N TYR A 110 -3.87 7.41 -7.75
CA TYR A 110 -4.00 6.17 -8.49
C TYR A 110 -4.75 6.39 -9.82
N ARG A 111 -4.13 5.99 -10.93
CA ARG A 111 -4.59 6.22 -12.32
C ARG A 111 -4.77 4.92 -13.11
N GLY A 112 -4.68 3.76 -12.44
CA GLY A 112 -4.97 2.47 -13.06
C GLY A 112 -6.45 2.11 -12.98
N ASP A 113 -6.79 0.90 -13.43
CA ASP A 113 -8.15 0.38 -13.34
C ASP A 113 -8.46 -0.06 -11.88
N PRO A 114 -9.40 0.59 -11.18
CA PRO A 114 -9.73 0.23 -9.80
C PRO A 114 -10.29 -1.20 -9.66
N SER A 115 -10.83 -1.80 -10.72
CA SER A 115 -11.44 -3.14 -10.68
C SER A 115 -10.42 -4.26 -10.43
N TRP A 116 -9.12 -3.97 -10.62
CA TRP A 116 -8.04 -4.91 -10.35
C TRP A 116 -7.77 -5.11 -8.86
N PHE A 117 -8.33 -4.25 -8.01
CA PHE A 117 -8.04 -4.21 -6.58
C PHE A 117 -9.32 -4.24 -5.74
N MET A 118 -9.26 -4.92 -4.61
CA MET A 118 -10.34 -4.89 -3.63
C MET A 118 -10.15 -3.69 -2.70
N LYS A 119 -11.22 -2.91 -2.48
CA LYS A 119 -11.21 -1.83 -1.48
C LYS A 119 -11.15 -2.43 -0.08
N LYS A 120 -10.21 -1.97 0.74
CA LYS A 120 -10.14 -2.31 2.16
C LYS A 120 -11.21 -1.52 2.91
N ALA A 121 -11.71 -2.09 4.00
CA ALA A 121 -12.63 -1.37 4.89
C ALA A 121 -11.95 -0.10 5.43
N GLN A 122 -12.70 1.00 5.51
CA GLN A 122 -12.23 2.26 6.08
C GLN A 122 -13.00 2.56 7.36
N GLU A 123 -12.33 3.20 8.31
CA GLU A 123 -12.96 3.65 9.54
C GLU A 123 -14.05 4.67 9.21
N HIS A 124 -15.28 4.39 9.63
CA HIS A 124 -16.38 5.34 9.50
C HIS A 124 -16.58 6.05 10.84
N LYS A 125 -15.75 7.07 11.10
CA LYS A 125 -15.87 7.90 12.31
C LYS A 125 -17.23 8.59 12.31
N ARG A 126 -18.06 8.27 13.29
CA ARG A 126 -19.34 8.95 13.52
C ARG A 126 -19.10 10.00 14.58
N GLU A 127 -19.35 11.25 14.22
CA GLU A 127 -19.38 12.33 15.20
C GLU A 127 -20.77 12.37 15.81
N PHE A 128 -20.83 12.27 17.14
CA PHE A 128 -22.04 12.47 17.91
C PHE A 128 -22.00 13.85 18.53
N THR A 129 -23.14 14.52 18.61
CA THR A 129 -23.22 15.81 19.31
C THR A 129 -23.04 15.60 20.82
N GLU A 130 -22.59 16.64 21.54
CA GLU A 130 -22.45 16.56 23.00
C GLU A 130 -23.78 16.20 23.68
N SER A 131 -24.91 16.72 23.17
CA SER A 131 -26.26 16.34 23.64
C SER A 131 -26.53 14.85 23.46
N GLN A 132 -26.20 14.27 22.30
CA GLN A 132 -26.37 12.84 22.04
C GLN A 132 -25.47 11.97 22.92
N LEU A 133 -24.23 12.40 23.16
CA LEU A 133 -23.32 11.72 24.08
C LEU A 133 -23.82 11.80 25.53
N GLN A 134 -24.40 12.94 25.93
CA GLN A 134 -24.96 13.15 27.25
C GLN A 134 -26.25 12.35 27.47
N GLU A 135 -27.16 12.35 26.50
CA GLU A 135 -28.37 11.51 26.49
C GLU A 135 -27.99 10.02 26.60
N GLY A 136 -26.94 9.60 25.90
CA GLY A 136 -26.41 8.23 25.99
C GLY A 136 -25.93 7.83 27.39
N LYS A 137 -25.41 8.76 28.20
CA LYS A 137 -24.98 8.49 29.60
C LYS A 137 -26.16 8.17 30.52
N HIS A 138 -27.37 8.58 30.16
CA HIS A 138 -28.58 8.38 30.97
C HIS A 138 -29.41 7.16 30.53
N VAL A 139 -29.03 6.49 29.44
CA VAL A 139 -29.66 5.25 28.99
C VAL A 139 -29.11 4.09 29.81
N ILE A 140 -29.82 3.70 30.87
CA ILE A 140 -29.60 2.43 31.55
C ILE A 140 -30.02 1.34 30.57
N GLY A 141 -29.10 0.45 30.18
CA GLY A 141 -29.40 -0.68 29.31
C GLY A 141 -30.56 -1.47 29.91
N LEU A 142 -31.66 -1.58 29.16
CA LEU A 142 -32.81 -2.41 29.53
C LEU A 142 -32.33 -3.86 29.65
N GLN A 143 -31.97 -4.27 30.87
CA GLN A 143 -31.86 -5.68 31.19
C GLN A 143 -33.29 -6.22 31.12
N MET A 144 -33.55 -7.12 30.16
CA MET A 144 -34.86 -7.78 29.99
C MET A 144 -35.21 -8.53 31.27
N GLY A 145 -35.96 -7.89 32.15
CA GLY A 145 -36.39 -8.42 33.44
C GLY A 145 -37.54 -7.56 33.97
N SER A 146 -38.77 -8.07 33.85
CA SER A 146 -39.94 -7.45 34.44
C SER A 146 -39.98 -7.76 35.94
N ASN A 147 -39.91 -6.73 36.78
CA ASN A 147 -40.14 -6.79 38.22
C ASN A 147 -41.62 -6.55 38.59
N ARG A 148 -42.56 -7.03 37.75
CA ARG A 148 -43.93 -7.29 38.22
C ARG A 148 -43.92 -8.55 39.09
N GLY A 149 -43.60 -8.36 40.37
CA GLY A 149 -43.87 -9.33 41.42
C GLY A 149 -45.38 -9.54 41.60
N ALA A 150 -45.73 -10.70 42.14
CA ALA A 150 -47.07 -11.08 42.58
C ALA A 150 -47.49 -10.33 43.85
#